data_AF-A0A839RJG6-F1
#
_entry.id   AF-A0A839RJG6-F1
#
_cell.length_a   1.000
_cell.length_b   1.000
_cell.length_c   1.000
_cell.angle_alpha   90.00
_cell.angle_beta   90.00
_cell.angle_gamma   90.00
#
_symmetry.space_group_name_H-M   'P 1'
#
loop_
_entity.id
_entity.type
_entity.pdbx_description
1 polymer ?
#
loop_
_entity_poly.entity_id
_entity_poly.type
_entity_poly.pdbx_seq_one_letter_code
_entity_poly.pdbx_strand_id
1 'polypeptide(L)'
;MQPYGGINVDGTVAEVAGLRIAGLGGCVRYRPGPNQYSQRQYAWKARRLVRKARRAFGRDSGIDILLTHAPPFGLGDEQDRPHVGVHALHRVLAELQPRWHLHGHIHPYGVARPDRQVGRTTIRNVVPWKIMEIEPASTISTEHRTVLSG
;
A
#
# COMPACT_ATOMS: atom_id res chain seq x y z
N MET A 1 -22.13 4.91 -2.08
CA MET A 1 -22.08 4.79 -3.55
C MET A 1 -20.74 4.17 -3.92
N GLN A 2 -20.73 2.95 -4.44
CA GLN A 2 -19.51 2.29 -4.94
C GLN A 2 -19.29 2.80 -6.37
N PRO A 3 -18.10 3.27 -6.76
CA PRO A 3 -17.85 3.64 -8.15
C PRO A 3 -18.00 2.40 -9.05
N TYR A 4 -18.68 2.55 -10.19
CA TYR A 4 -18.85 1.48 -11.18
C TYR A 4 -17.47 1.04 -11.69
N GLY A 5 -17.12 -0.25 -11.49
CA GLY A 5 -15.94 -0.88 -12.09
C GLY A 5 -14.71 -1.09 -11.20
N GLY A 6 -14.76 -0.82 -9.88
CA GLY A 6 -13.61 -0.99 -8.98
C GLY A 6 -13.83 -1.92 -7.78
N ILE A 7 -12.80 -2.71 -7.42
CA ILE A 7 -12.77 -3.47 -6.16
C ILE A 7 -12.24 -2.56 -5.05
N ASN A 8 -13.06 -2.29 -4.03
CA ASN A 8 -12.62 -1.54 -2.86
C ASN A 8 -11.74 -2.42 -1.97
N VAL A 9 -10.48 -2.03 -1.79
CA VAL A 9 -9.52 -2.75 -0.96
C VAL A 9 -9.27 -2.12 0.42
N ASP A 10 -10.03 -1.11 0.87
CA ASP A 10 -9.85 -0.54 2.22
C ASP A 10 -10.03 -1.59 3.33
N GLY A 11 -8.95 -1.83 4.08
CA GLY A 11 -8.92 -2.78 5.18
C GLY A 11 -9.03 -4.23 4.73
N THR A 12 -8.76 -4.52 3.45
CA THR A 12 -8.82 -5.87 2.88
C THR A 12 -7.75 -6.09 1.82
N VAL A 13 -7.71 -7.31 1.30
CA VAL A 13 -6.82 -7.72 0.21
C VAL A 13 -7.64 -8.27 -0.95
N ALA A 14 -7.07 -8.25 -2.15
CA ALA A 14 -7.62 -8.84 -3.35
C ALA A 14 -6.48 -9.40 -4.23
N GLU A 15 -6.79 -10.39 -5.06
CA GLU A 15 -5.91 -10.84 -6.14
C GLU A 15 -6.59 -10.50 -7.47
N VAL A 16 -5.88 -9.78 -8.36
CA VAL A 16 -6.40 -9.34 -9.66
C VAL A 16 -5.30 -9.49 -10.69
N ALA A 17 -5.57 -10.23 -11.78
CA ALA A 17 -4.58 -10.53 -12.82
C ALA A 17 -3.24 -11.07 -12.26
N GLY A 18 -3.32 -11.92 -11.22
CA GLY A 18 -2.17 -12.49 -10.51
C GLY A 18 -1.49 -11.55 -9.50
N LEU A 19 -1.83 -10.26 -9.49
CA LEU A 19 -1.29 -9.29 -8.53
C LEU A 19 -1.99 -9.38 -7.18
N ARG A 20 -1.20 -9.47 -6.10
CA ARG A 20 -1.71 -9.41 -4.73
C ARG A 20 -1.73 -7.97 -4.25
N ILE A 21 -2.93 -7.46 -3.99
CA ILE A 21 -3.17 -6.05 -3.66
C ILE A 21 -3.74 -5.96 -2.25
N ALA A 22 -3.19 -5.05 -1.45
CA ALA A 22 -3.66 -4.73 -0.10
C ALA A 22 -4.01 -3.25 0.02
N GLY A 23 -5.06 -2.90 0.78
CA GLY A 23 -5.51 -1.51 0.90
C GLY A 23 -5.77 -1.02 2.32
N LEU A 24 -5.42 0.23 2.60
CA LEU A 24 -5.82 0.97 3.80
C LEU A 24 -6.18 2.42 3.48
N GLY A 25 -7.46 2.73 3.59
CA GLY A 25 -7.99 4.07 3.41
C GLY A 25 -7.85 4.96 4.66
N GLY A 26 -8.06 6.26 4.42
CA GLY A 26 -8.08 7.30 5.46
C GLY A 26 -6.72 7.87 5.82
N CYS A 27 -6.73 8.83 6.75
CA CYS A 27 -5.56 9.59 7.18
C CYS A 27 -5.57 9.85 8.69
N VAL A 28 -4.52 10.52 9.18
CA VAL A 28 -4.45 11.01 10.56
C VAL A 28 -5.52 12.08 10.77
N ARG A 29 -6.23 12.03 11.89
CA ARG A 29 -7.27 13.00 12.21
C ARG A 29 -6.68 14.39 12.43
N TYR A 30 -7.11 15.35 11.62
CA TYR A 30 -6.80 16.77 11.77
C TYR A 30 -8.06 17.63 11.96
N ARG A 31 -9.25 17.10 11.64
CA ARG A 31 -10.57 17.72 11.88
C ARG A 31 -11.67 16.66 12.12
N PRO A 32 -12.84 17.03 12.64
CA PRO A 32 -14.00 16.13 12.64
C PRO A 32 -14.36 15.69 11.22
N GLY A 33 -14.68 14.41 11.03
CA GLY A 33 -15.11 13.88 9.74
C GLY A 33 -14.87 12.38 9.57
N PRO A 34 -15.45 11.79 8.52
CA PRO A 34 -15.25 10.39 8.19
C PRO A 34 -13.81 10.12 7.74
N ASN A 35 -13.39 8.85 7.78
CA ASN A 35 -12.10 8.35 7.27
C ASN A 35 -10.85 9.03 7.89
N GLN A 36 -11.01 9.61 9.07
CA GLN A 36 -9.94 10.21 9.86
C GLN A 36 -9.78 9.46 11.18
N TYR A 37 -8.56 9.01 11.46
CA TYR A 37 -8.27 8.10 12.56
C TYR A 37 -7.17 8.68 13.45
N SER A 38 -7.21 8.38 14.75
CA SER A 38 -6.01 8.53 15.57
C SER A 38 -4.95 7.53 15.12
N GLN A 39 -3.67 7.81 15.40
CA GLN A 39 -2.58 6.86 15.13
C GLN A 39 -2.87 5.47 15.69
N ARG A 40 -3.48 5.40 16.90
CA ARG A 40 -3.91 4.14 17.54
C ARG A 40 -5.00 3.42 16.75
N GLN A 41 -6.04 4.12 16.30
CA GLN A 41 -7.11 3.53 15.49
C GLN A 41 -6.58 3.02 14.14
N TYR A 42 -5.70 3.79 13.50
CA TYR A 42 -5.06 3.36 12.25
C TYR A 42 -4.16 2.13 12.48
N ALA A 43 -3.43 2.07 13.60
CA ALA A 43 -2.64 0.89 13.96
C ALA A 43 -3.48 -0.38 14.09
N TRP A 44 -4.72 -0.28 14.61
CA TRP A 44 -5.65 -1.40 14.62
C TRP A 44 -6.09 -1.83 13.21
N LYS A 45 -6.40 -0.87 12.32
CA LYS A 45 -6.69 -1.15 10.90
C LYS A 45 -5.52 -1.86 10.24
N ALA A 46 -4.30 -1.34 10.40
CA ALA A 46 -3.07 -1.90 9.86
C ALA A 46 -2.82 -3.34 10.32
N ARG A 47 -2.91 -3.62 11.62
CA ARG A 47 -2.76 -4.99 12.15
C ARG A 47 -3.80 -5.94 11.59
N ARG A 48 -5.04 -5.49 11.39
CA ARG A 48 -6.11 -6.31 10.79
C ARG A 48 -5.81 -6.61 9.31
N LEU A 49 -5.33 -5.63 8.54
CA LEU A 49 -4.92 -5.85 7.16
C LEU A 49 -3.81 -6.90 7.08
N VAL A 50 -2.75 -6.75 7.87
CA VAL A 50 -1.63 -7.70 7.87
C VAL A 50 -2.09 -9.13 8.17
N ARG A 51 -2.98 -9.30 9.17
CA ARG A 51 -3.56 -10.63 9.46
C ARG A 51 -4.39 -11.17 8.31
N LYS A 52 -5.16 -10.32 7.61
CA LYS A 52 -5.95 -10.73 6.44
C LYS A 52 -5.04 -11.15 5.28
N ALA A 53 -4.02 -10.36 4.96
CA ALA A 53 -3.05 -10.69 3.90
C ALA A 53 -2.40 -12.05 4.15
N ARG A 54 -1.90 -12.29 5.37
CA ARG A 54 -1.31 -13.57 5.76
C ARG A 54 -2.26 -14.75 5.68
N ARG A 55 -3.55 -14.54 5.99
CA ARG A 55 -4.57 -15.59 5.88
C ARG A 55 -4.93 -15.89 4.43
N ALA A 56 -4.99 -14.87 3.58
CA ALA A 56 -5.37 -15.00 2.18
C ALA A 56 -4.26 -15.62 1.33
N PHE A 57 -3.01 -15.19 1.55
CA PHE A 57 -1.90 -15.56 0.66
C PHE A 57 -0.84 -16.44 1.33
N GLY A 58 -0.80 -16.52 2.66
CA GLY A 58 0.29 -17.15 3.41
C GLY A 58 1.27 -16.11 3.98
N ARG A 59 2.13 -16.54 4.91
CA ARG A 59 3.07 -15.63 5.59
C ARG A 59 4.21 -15.16 4.69
N ASP A 60 4.66 -16.02 3.79
CA ASP A 60 5.81 -15.78 2.91
C ASP A 60 5.37 -15.29 1.52
N SER A 61 4.06 -15.23 1.29
CA SER A 61 3.47 -14.65 0.11
C SER A 61 3.49 -13.12 0.23
N GLY A 62 4.50 -12.51 -0.38
CA GLY A 62 4.62 -11.07 -0.48
C GLY A 62 3.40 -10.42 -1.15
N ILE A 63 3.23 -9.12 -0.90
CA ILE A 63 2.25 -8.27 -1.58
C ILE A 63 2.92 -7.60 -2.77
N ASP A 64 2.22 -7.48 -3.90
CA ASP A 64 2.75 -6.72 -5.04
C ASP A 64 2.52 -5.23 -4.82
N ILE A 65 1.28 -4.86 -4.43
CA ILE A 65 0.85 -3.47 -4.32
C ILE A 65 0.15 -3.22 -2.98
N LEU A 66 0.67 -2.27 -2.21
CA LEU A 66 -0.02 -1.65 -1.08
C LEU A 66 -0.59 -0.30 -1.52
N LEU A 67 -1.90 -0.13 -1.39
CA LEU A 67 -2.60 1.13 -1.63
C LEU A 67 -2.95 1.79 -0.30
N THR A 68 -2.53 3.03 -0.09
CA THR A 68 -3.00 3.83 1.03
C THR A 68 -3.47 5.20 0.58
N HIS A 69 -4.31 5.84 1.39
CA HIS A 69 -4.62 7.25 1.14
C HIS A 69 -3.47 8.15 1.61
N ALA A 70 -3.16 8.12 2.90
CA ALA A 70 -2.04 8.87 3.48
C ALA A 70 -0.70 8.12 3.37
N PRO A 71 0.44 8.84 3.27
CA PRO A 71 1.78 8.25 3.31
C PRO A 71 2.16 7.70 4.68
N PRO A 72 3.21 6.86 4.78
CA PRO A 72 3.88 6.59 6.04
C PRO A 72 4.52 7.86 6.60
N PHE A 73 4.57 7.95 7.94
CA PHE A 73 5.24 9.06 8.60
C PHE A 73 6.73 9.15 8.23
N GLY A 74 7.20 10.34 7.86
CA GLY A 74 8.57 10.61 7.41
C GLY A 74 8.91 10.09 6.01
N LEU A 75 7.97 9.45 5.31
CA LEU A 75 8.20 8.80 4.01
C LEU A 75 7.23 9.34 2.95
N GLY A 76 7.30 10.65 2.73
CA GLY A 76 6.50 11.35 1.73
C GLY A 76 5.34 12.15 2.31
N ASP A 77 5.24 12.27 3.64
CA ASP A 77 4.35 13.21 4.32
C ASP A 77 4.89 14.65 4.32
N GLU A 78 4.11 15.57 4.87
CA GLU A 78 4.49 16.96 5.10
C GLU A 78 4.37 17.31 6.59
N GLN A 79 4.91 18.45 6.98
CA GLN A 79 4.94 18.88 8.38
C GLN A 79 3.63 19.55 8.83
N ASP A 80 2.74 19.94 7.91
CA ASP A 80 1.47 20.53 8.26
C ASP A 80 0.44 19.48 8.71
N ARG A 81 -0.42 19.87 9.65
CA ARG A 81 -1.33 18.96 10.36
C ARG A 81 -2.15 18.03 9.45
N PRO A 82 -2.74 18.49 8.33
CA PRO A 82 -3.46 17.63 7.40
C PRO A 82 -2.62 16.50 6.81
N HIS A 83 -1.33 16.72 6.56
CA HIS A 83 -0.50 15.86 5.73
C HIS A 83 0.49 14.99 6.50
N VAL A 84 0.47 15.05 7.84
CA VAL A 84 1.27 14.16 8.70
C VAL A 84 0.97 12.70 8.39
N GLY A 85 2.04 11.91 8.21
CA GLY A 85 1.93 10.51 7.83
C GLY A 85 1.51 9.57 8.96
N VAL A 86 1.24 8.33 8.58
CA VAL A 86 0.76 7.28 9.49
C VAL A 86 1.94 6.44 10.00
N HIS A 87 2.12 6.37 11.32
CA HIS A 87 3.21 5.58 11.92
C HIS A 87 3.06 4.07 11.67
N ALA A 88 1.82 3.57 11.72
CA ALA A 88 1.56 2.14 11.59
C ALA A 88 1.93 1.55 10.22
N LEU A 89 2.10 2.38 9.19
CA LEU A 89 2.48 1.92 7.86
C LEU A 89 3.91 1.38 7.81
N HIS A 90 4.82 1.84 8.67
CA HIS A 90 6.16 1.23 8.82
C HIS A 90 6.07 -0.27 9.14
N ARG A 91 5.14 -0.65 10.04
CA ARG A 91 4.89 -2.05 10.37
C ARG A 91 4.27 -2.82 9.21
N VAL A 92 3.38 -2.20 8.43
CA VAL A 92 2.79 -2.83 7.23
C VAL A 92 3.87 -3.08 6.18
N LEU A 93 4.74 -2.11 5.94
CA LEU A 93 5.89 -2.23 5.04
C LEU A 93 6.82 -3.35 5.46
N ALA A 94 7.18 -3.42 6.75
CA ALA A 94 8.03 -4.47 7.28
C ALA A 94 7.39 -5.87 7.21
N GLU A 95 6.09 -5.99 7.50
CA GLU A 95 5.43 -7.30 7.59
C GLU A 95 4.92 -7.85 6.25
N LEU A 96 4.59 -6.98 5.28
CA LEU A 96 4.05 -7.38 3.97
C LEU A 96 5.05 -7.19 2.82
N GLN A 97 6.11 -6.40 3.05
CA GLN A 97 7.18 -6.08 2.10
C GLN A 97 6.68 -5.87 0.66
N PRO A 98 5.69 -4.96 0.45
CA PRO A 98 5.11 -4.77 -0.86
C PRO A 98 6.18 -4.30 -1.86
N ARG A 99 6.08 -4.66 -3.14
CA ARG A 99 6.98 -4.08 -4.16
C ARG A 99 6.69 -2.60 -4.38
N TRP A 100 5.40 -2.26 -4.44
CA TRP A 100 4.93 -0.90 -4.59
C TRP A 100 4.07 -0.51 -3.39
N HIS A 101 4.35 0.66 -2.81
CA HIS A 101 3.43 1.35 -1.93
C HIS A 101 3.00 2.65 -2.60
N LEU A 102 1.77 2.66 -3.11
CA LEU A 102 1.19 3.82 -3.78
C LEU A 102 0.31 4.57 -2.78
N HIS A 103 0.54 5.87 -2.65
CA HIS A 103 -0.30 6.75 -1.84
C HIS A 103 -0.68 8.03 -2.59
N GLY A 104 -1.67 8.73 -2.06
CA GLY A 104 -2.03 10.07 -2.50
C GLY A 104 -1.92 11.05 -1.34
N HIS A 105 -2.98 11.85 -1.14
CA HIS A 105 -3.17 12.81 -0.05
C HIS A 105 -2.21 14.02 -0.06
N ILE A 106 -1.05 13.89 -0.67
CA ILE A 106 -0.05 14.95 -0.81
C ILE A 106 -0.20 15.57 -2.20
N HIS A 107 -0.67 16.81 -2.28
CA HIS A 107 -0.94 17.52 -3.53
C HIS A 107 0.10 18.63 -3.76
N PRO A 108 1.27 18.31 -4.34
CA PRO A 108 2.39 19.24 -4.53
C PRO A 108 2.19 20.25 -5.68
N TYR A 109 0.97 20.74 -5.92
CA TYR A 109 0.66 21.71 -6.99
C TYR A 109 1.24 21.33 -8.38
N GLY A 110 1.20 20.04 -8.73
CA GLY A 110 1.68 19.53 -10.02
C GLY A 110 3.14 19.08 -10.06
N VAL A 111 3.91 19.25 -8.98
CA VAL A 111 5.31 18.80 -8.91
C VAL A 111 5.39 17.34 -8.45
N ALA A 112 5.91 16.43 -9.28
CA ALA A 112 6.12 15.05 -8.83
C ALA A 112 7.05 15.01 -7.60
N ARG A 113 6.62 14.33 -6.54
CA ARG A 113 7.50 14.04 -5.40
C ARG A 113 8.43 12.88 -5.79
N PRO A 114 9.73 12.95 -5.46
CA PRO A 114 10.62 11.83 -5.70
C PRO A 114 10.12 10.60 -4.92
N ASP A 115 10.36 9.42 -5.47
CA ASP A 115 10.07 8.17 -4.79
C ASP A 115 10.89 8.04 -3.49
N ARG A 116 10.45 7.16 -2.60
CA ARG A 116 11.25 6.71 -1.44
C ARG A 116 11.44 5.21 -1.54
N GLN A 117 12.56 4.72 -1.02
CA GLN A 117 12.88 3.30 -1.00
C GLN A 117 12.97 2.81 0.45
N VAL A 118 12.25 1.73 0.77
CA VAL A 118 12.33 1.04 2.06
C VAL A 118 12.48 -0.46 1.79
N GLY A 119 13.70 -0.99 1.97
CA GLY A 119 14.01 -2.35 1.57
C GLY A 119 13.68 -2.57 0.09
N ARG A 120 12.80 -3.54 -0.21
CA ARG A 120 12.30 -3.80 -1.58
C ARG A 120 11.13 -2.91 -2.01
N THR A 121 10.54 -2.13 -1.10
CA THR A 121 9.37 -1.31 -1.42
C THR A 121 9.78 0.02 -2.01
N THR A 122 9.25 0.31 -3.20
CA THR A 122 9.23 1.67 -3.75
C THR A 122 7.92 2.34 -3.33
N ILE A 123 8.05 3.45 -2.59
CA ILE A 123 6.94 4.28 -2.13
C ILE A 123 6.79 5.45 -3.09
N ARG A 124 5.59 5.62 -3.65
CA ARG A 124 5.31 6.63 -4.68
C ARG A 124 4.04 7.41 -4.36
N ASN A 125 4.15 8.73 -4.42
CA ASN A 125 2.99 9.62 -4.43
C ASN A 125 2.38 9.67 -5.85
N VAL A 126 1.11 9.32 -5.99
CA VAL A 126 0.40 9.30 -7.27
C VAL A 126 -0.55 10.48 -7.34
N VAL A 127 -0.14 11.53 -8.07
CA VAL A 127 -0.95 12.73 -8.33
C VAL A 127 -0.69 13.23 -9.76
N PRO A 128 -1.72 13.50 -10.57
CA PRO A 128 -3.14 13.14 -10.39
C PRO A 128 -3.42 11.67 -10.76
N TRP A 129 -2.68 11.12 -11.72
CA TRP A 129 -2.77 9.72 -12.17
C TRP A 129 -1.41 9.25 -12.66
N LYS A 130 -1.23 7.93 -12.70
CA LYS A 130 -0.03 7.29 -13.26
C LYS A 130 -0.44 5.94 -13.87
N ILE A 131 0.05 5.66 -15.08
CA ILE A 131 -0.01 4.33 -15.68
C ILE A 131 1.28 3.59 -15.34
N MET A 132 1.15 2.33 -14.93
CA MET A 132 2.26 1.47 -14.53
C MET A 132 2.04 0.07 -15.09
N GLU A 133 3.12 -0.53 -15.59
CA GLU A 133 3.18 -1.95 -15.92
C GLU A 133 3.84 -2.67 -14.75
N ILE A 134 3.17 -3.69 -14.22
CA ILE A 134 3.62 -4.43 -13.04
C ILE A 134 3.42 -5.92 -13.29
N GLU A 135 4.53 -6.65 -13.40
CA GLU A 135 4.51 -8.11 -13.47
C GLU A 135 4.17 -8.72 -12.11
N PRO A 136 3.28 -9.72 -11.99
CA PRO A 136 3.03 -10.40 -10.73
C PRO A 136 4.25 -11.15 -10.18
N ALA A 137 4.48 -11.08 -8.86
CA ALA A 137 5.57 -11.84 -8.24
C ALA A 137 5.38 -13.36 -8.31
N SER A 138 4.13 -13.84 -8.40
CA SER A 138 3.80 -15.27 -8.55
C SER A 138 4.29 -15.86 -9.87
N THR A 139 4.39 -15.07 -10.93
CA THR A 139 4.83 -15.51 -12.26
C THR A 139 6.32 -15.87 -12.29
N ILE A 140 7.15 -15.26 -11.43
CA ILE A 140 8.61 -15.44 -11.40
C ILE A 140 9.00 -16.83 -10.85
N SER A 141 8.08 -17.51 -10.13
CA SER A 141 8.38 -18.79 -9.46
C SER A 141 8.26 -20.02 -10.39
N THR A 142 7.61 -19.89 -11.55
CA THR A 142 7.33 -21.04 -12.43
C THR A 142 8.47 -21.32 -13.40
N GLU A 143 9.24 -20.32 -13.83
CA GLU A 143 10.31 -20.51 -14.84
C GLU A 143 11.59 -21.14 -14.28
N HIS A 144 11.84 -21.04 -12.97
CA HIS A 144 13.09 -21.52 -12.36
C HIS A 144 13.09 -23.00 -11.93
N ARG A 145 12.04 -23.78 -12.26
CA ARG A 145 11.93 -25.20 -11.84
C ARG A 145 12.16 -26.23 -12.97
N THR A 146 12.36 -25.81 -14.22
CA THR A 146 12.42 -26.76 -15.37
C THR A 146 13.82 -26.97 -15.97
N VAL A 147 14.90 -26.46 -15.36
CA VAL A 147 16.26 -26.66 -15.91
C VAL A 147 17.17 -27.36 -14.89
N LEU A 148 16.90 -28.62 -14.57
CA LEU A 148 17.87 -29.59 -14.02
C LEU A 148 17.30 -31.02 -14.12
N SER A 149 17.22 -31.55 -15.33
CA SER A 149 17.15 -33.00 -15.58
C SER A 149 17.76 -33.28 -16.95
N GLY A 150 19.08 -33.48 -16.95
CA GLY A 150 19.90 -33.91 -18.08
C GLY A 150 21.19 -34.49 -17.52
#